data_AF-A0A1P8EFQ9-F1
#
_entry.id   AF-A0A1P8EFQ9-F1
#
_cell.length_a   1.000
_cell.length_b   1.000
_cell.length_c   1.000
_cell.angle_alpha   90.00
_cell.angle_beta   90.00
_cell.angle_gamma   90.00
#
_symmetry.space_group_name_H-M   'P 1'
#
loop_
_entity.id
_entity.type
_entity.pdbx_description
1 polymer ?
#
loop_
_entity_poly.entity_id
_entity_poly.type
_entity_poly.pdbx_seq_one_letter_code
_entity_poly.pdbx_strand_id
1 'polypeptide(L)'
;MNQNTINHNRPSIQLRLKHVAVGSALLFGLSGAYAIVTEKEEPRTTFPITQPSNYGIAAITLDSKHSGKAVIKLDGFFVYTSFDFATHNDDLGVPGSSREVVEITNLAIDRITSLSGHEYNDFTVSEDHRNINTLIETHIEKNHLGGV
;
A
#
# COMPACT_ATOMS: atom_id res chain seq x y z
N MET A 1 -27.48 14.70 -55.36
CA MET A 1 -26.25 15.05 -54.62
C MET A 1 -26.64 15.86 -53.40
N ASN A 2 -26.62 15.26 -52.21
CA ASN A 2 -26.80 15.99 -50.95
C ASN A 2 -25.57 15.72 -50.07
N GLN A 3 -24.92 16.81 -49.68
CA GLN A 3 -23.66 16.86 -48.97
C GLN A 3 -23.85 16.61 -47.48
N ASN A 4 -22.91 15.85 -46.92
CA ASN A 4 -22.67 15.57 -45.51
C ASN A 4 -22.00 16.78 -44.84
N THR A 5 -22.38 17.15 -43.61
CA THR A 5 -21.43 17.74 -42.66
C THR A 5 -21.74 17.37 -41.20
N ILE A 6 -20.65 16.95 -40.54
CA ILE A 6 -20.52 16.40 -39.20
C ILE A 6 -20.58 17.53 -38.17
N ASN A 7 -21.42 17.37 -37.14
CA ASN A 7 -21.54 18.29 -36.00
C ASN A 7 -20.41 18.06 -34.99
N HIS A 8 -19.53 19.04 -34.80
CA HIS A 8 -18.51 19.02 -33.75
C HIS A 8 -18.89 20.03 -32.65
N ASN A 9 -19.27 19.49 -31.49
CA ASN A 9 -19.50 20.26 -30.26
C ASN A 9 -18.16 20.50 -29.53
N ARG A 10 -17.73 21.76 -29.41
CA ARG A 10 -16.61 22.17 -28.54
C ARG A 10 -17.05 23.34 -27.65
N PRO A 11 -17.05 23.21 -26.31
CA PRO A 11 -17.20 24.35 -25.43
C PRO A 11 -15.83 25.00 -25.15
N SER A 12 -15.66 26.24 -25.61
CA SER A 12 -14.53 27.10 -25.24
C SER A 12 -14.77 27.74 -23.87
N ILE A 13 -13.97 27.38 -22.87
CA ILE A 13 -13.99 28.01 -21.54
C ILE A 13 -13.33 29.39 -21.63
N GLN A 14 -14.11 30.46 -21.44
CA GLN A 14 -13.59 31.84 -21.34
C GLN A 14 -13.47 32.24 -19.86
N LEU A 15 -12.23 32.37 -19.37
CA LEU A 15 -11.92 32.90 -18.05
C LEU A 15 -11.96 34.44 -18.09
N ARG A 16 -12.93 35.06 -17.43
CA ARG A 16 -13.05 36.52 -17.31
C ARG A 16 -12.87 36.95 -15.85
N LEU A 17 -11.61 37.16 -15.46
CA LEU A 17 -11.23 37.81 -14.20
C LEU A 17 -11.53 39.31 -14.30
N LYS A 18 -12.57 39.78 -13.60
CA LYS A 18 -12.88 41.22 -13.49
C LYS A 18 -12.22 41.78 -12.24
N HIS A 19 -11.13 42.52 -12.45
CA HIS A 19 -10.59 43.44 -11.46
C HIS A 19 -11.51 44.65 -11.35
N VAL A 20 -11.89 45.01 -10.12
CA VAL A 20 -12.49 46.31 -9.82
C VAL A 20 -11.69 46.89 -8.67
N ALA A 21 -10.74 47.75 -9.05
CA ALA A 21 -10.13 48.72 -8.15
C ALA A 21 -11.10 49.90 -8.03
N VAL A 22 -11.53 50.22 -6.82
CA VAL A 22 -12.29 51.43 -6.50
C VAL A 22 -11.52 52.12 -5.37
N GLY A 23 -10.94 53.29 -5.69
CA GLY A 23 -10.43 54.25 -4.72
C GLY A 23 -11.58 54.77 -3.84
N SER A 24 -11.38 55.46 -2.73
CA SER A 24 -10.37 56.43 -2.36
C SER A 24 -10.62 56.80 -0.89
N ALA A 25 -9.60 57.04 -0.07
CA ALA A 25 -9.76 57.83 1.15
C ALA A 25 -8.41 58.37 1.64
N LEU A 26 -8.23 59.69 1.53
CA LEU A 26 -7.27 60.44 2.33
C LEU A 26 -7.93 60.77 3.66
N LEU A 27 -7.43 60.28 4.79
CA LEU A 27 -7.56 60.95 6.10
C LEU A 27 -6.38 60.56 7.03
N PHE A 28 -5.75 61.59 7.57
CA PHE A 28 -4.69 61.57 8.58
C PHE A 28 -5.23 61.09 9.94
N GLY A 29 -4.41 60.38 10.74
CA GLY A 29 -4.60 60.36 12.19
C GLY A 29 -4.19 59.07 12.92
N LEU A 30 -3.06 59.15 13.62
CA LEU A 30 -2.78 58.61 14.96
C LEU A 30 -2.82 57.08 15.22
N SER A 31 -1.62 56.58 15.58
CA SER A 31 -1.29 55.48 16.51
C SER A 31 -2.18 54.25 16.54
N GLY A 32 -1.61 53.11 16.13
CA GLY A 32 -2.17 51.80 16.44
C GLY A 32 -1.16 50.70 16.13
N ALA A 33 -0.84 49.91 17.15
CA ALA A 33 0.16 48.85 17.17
C ALA A 33 0.20 47.97 15.90
N TYR A 34 1.42 47.61 15.48
CA TYR A 34 1.64 46.47 14.60
C TYR A 34 1.24 45.19 15.36
N ALA A 35 -0.04 44.84 15.35
CA ALA A 35 -0.43 43.47 15.64
C ALA A 35 -0.10 42.67 14.39
N ILE A 36 1.07 42.02 14.38
CA ILE A 36 1.29 40.89 13.48
C ILE A 36 0.23 39.87 13.89
N VAL A 37 -0.83 39.77 13.10
CA VAL A 37 -1.79 38.67 13.21
C VAL A 37 -1.02 37.42 12.80
N THR A 38 -0.44 36.74 13.79
CA THR A 38 -0.03 35.35 13.63
C THR A 38 -1.32 34.56 13.49
N GLU A 39 -1.70 34.30 12.23
CA GLU A 39 -2.75 33.37 11.91
C GLU A 39 -2.37 32.02 12.55
N LYS A 40 -3.17 31.57 13.51
CA LYS A 40 -2.96 30.30 14.20
C LYS A 40 -3.13 29.20 13.16
N GLU A 41 -2.02 28.58 12.75
CA GLU A 41 -2.07 27.47 11.80
C GLU A 41 -2.95 26.37 12.39
N GLU A 42 -4.12 26.15 11.77
CA GLU A 42 -4.99 25.05 12.15
C GLU A 42 -4.26 23.74 11.88
N PRO A 43 -4.32 22.76 12.81
CA PRO A 43 -3.65 21.48 12.60
C PRO A 43 -4.24 20.80 11.37
N ARG A 44 -3.52 20.88 10.25
CA ARG A 44 -3.86 20.14 9.04
C ARG A 44 -3.76 18.66 9.34
N THR A 45 -4.91 18.00 9.37
CA THR A 45 -4.97 16.55 9.47
C THR A 45 -4.35 15.98 8.19
N THR A 46 -3.14 15.43 8.28
CA THR A 46 -2.52 14.70 7.18
C THR A 46 -3.12 13.30 7.17
N PHE A 47 -3.99 13.03 6.19
CA PHE A 47 -4.34 11.64 5.88
C PHE A 47 -3.18 11.04 5.09
N PRO A 48 -2.71 9.82 5.42
CA PRO A 48 -1.74 9.14 4.59
C PRO A 48 -2.32 9.01 3.17
N ILE A 49 -1.53 9.38 2.18
CA ILE A 49 -1.92 9.37 0.75
C ILE A 49 -2.13 7.94 0.24
N THR A 50 -1.61 6.94 0.96
CA THR A 50 -1.65 5.53 0.60
C THR A 50 -2.29 4.72 1.73
N GLN A 51 -3.36 4.00 1.40
CA GLN A 51 -3.94 2.99 2.28
C GLN A 51 -2.94 1.82 2.40
N PRO A 52 -2.70 1.29 3.60
CA PRO A 52 -1.87 0.09 3.75
C PRO A 52 -2.53 -1.13 3.10
N SER A 53 -1.76 -1.93 2.39
CA SER A 53 -2.22 -3.19 1.79
C SER A 53 -2.57 -4.21 2.86
N ASN A 54 -3.59 -5.02 2.62
CA ASN A 54 -4.04 -6.08 3.51
C ASN A 54 -3.56 -7.44 3.02
N TYR A 55 -2.91 -8.19 3.92
CA TYR A 55 -2.32 -9.49 3.65
C TYR A 55 -2.99 -10.58 4.48
N GLY A 56 -3.26 -11.72 3.88
CA GLY A 56 -3.73 -12.91 4.60
C GLY A 56 -3.41 -14.20 3.87
N ILE A 57 -3.27 -15.30 4.60
CA ILE A 57 -3.07 -16.62 4.00
C ILE A 57 -4.44 -17.18 3.64
N ALA A 58 -4.66 -17.44 2.35
CA ALA A 58 -5.84 -18.13 1.86
C ALA A 58 -5.65 -19.66 1.93
N ALA A 59 -4.46 -20.13 1.58
CA ALA A 59 -4.06 -21.53 1.69
C ALA A 59 -2.54 -21.64 1.82
N ILE A 60 -2.07 -22.69 2.49
CA ILE A 60 -0.65 -23.05 2.56
C ILE A 60 -0.53 -24.57 2.60
N THR A 61 0.48 -25.10 1.94
CA THR A 61 0.81 -26.53 1.96
C THR A 61 2.32 -26.67 1.86
N LEU A 62 2.88 -27.61 2.61
CA LEU A 62 4.29 -27.94 2.51
C LEU A 62 4.46 -29.10 1.54
N ASP A 63 5.30 -28.91 0.54
CA ASP A 63 5.62 -29.92 -0.47
C ASP A 63 6.75 -30.84 0.04
N SER A 64 7.63 -30.32 0.91
CA SER A 64 8.72 -31.05 1.54
C SER A 64 9.07 -30.50 2.93
N LYS A 65 10.14 -31.01 3.55
CA LYS A 65 10.67 -30.47 4.81
C LYS A 65 11.23 -29.05 4.71
N HIS A 66 11.53 -28.58 3.50
CA HIS A 66 12.20 -27.29 3.26
C HIS A 66 11.54 -26.46 2.16
N SER A 67 10.36 -26.87 1.67
CA SER A 67 9.68 -26.15 0.60
C SER A 67 8.17 -26.29 0.69
N GLY A 68 7.46 -25.31 0.13
CA GLY A 68 6.01 -25.30 0.12
C GLY A 68 5.43 -24.30 -0.87
N LYS A 69 4.10 -24.28 -0.89
CA LYS A 69 3.29 -23.38 -1.70
C LYS A 69 2.29 -22.66 -0.83
N ALA A 70 2.07 -21.38 -1.11
CA ALA A 70 1.05 -20.60 -0.45
C ALA A 70 0.22 -19.82 -1.45
N VAL A 71 -1.01 -19.51 -1.04
CA VAL A 71 -1.89 -18.59 -1.72
C VAL A 71 -2.13 -17.45 -0.75
N ILE A 72 -1.63 -16.27 -1.10
CA ILE A 72 -1.76 -15.06 -0.28
C ILE A 72 -2.88 -14.21 -0.86
N LYS A 73 -3.82 -13.81 -0.01
CA LYS A 73 -4.77 -12.75 -0.30
C LYS A 73 -4.05 -11.41 -0.08
N LEU A 74 -3.85 -10.68 -1.17
CA LEU A 74 -3.31 -9.32 -1.18
C LEU A 74 -4.40 -8.38 -1.68
N ASP A 75 -5.05 -7.68 -0.76
CA ASP A 75 -6.23 -6.84 -1.03
C ASP A 75 -7.33 -7.58 -1.82
N GLY A 76 -7.42 -7.31 -3.12
CA GLY A 76 -8.36 -7.88 -4.09
C GLY A 76 -7.76 -8.95 -5.02
N PHE A 77 -6.60 -9.49 -4.67
CA PHE A 77 -5.87 -10.46 -5.48
C PHE A 77 -5.51 -11.72 -4.68
N PHE A 78 -5.38 -12.81 -5.41
CA PHE A 78 -4.70 -14.02 -4.96
C PHE A 78 -3.32 -14.09 -5.61
N VAL A 79 -2.30 -14.11 -4.77
CA VAL A 79 -0.89 -14.26 -5.14
C VAL A 79 -0.49 -15.70 -4.83
N TYR A 80 -0.24 -16.48 -5.88
CA TYR A 80 0.24 -17.85 -5.77
C TYR A 80 1.76 -17.81 -5.65
N THR A 81 2.29 -18.43 -4.60
CA THR A 81 3.71 -18.42 -4.31
C THR A 81 4.23 -19.83 -4.08
N SER A 82 5.48 -20.03 -4.47
CA SER A 82 6.31 -21.16 -4.07
C SER A 82 7.45 -20.64 -3.22
N PHE A 83 7.81 -21.33 -2.16
CA PHE A 83 8.84 -20.88 -1.23
C PHE A 83 9.71 -22.02 -0.73
N ASP A 84 10.95 -21.70 -0.41
CA ASP A 84 11.87 -22.55 0.31
C ASP A 84 12.09 -21.97 1.71
N PHE A 85 12.24 -22.83 2.72
CA PHE A 85 12.40 -22.40 4.10
C PHE A 85 13.40 -23.27 4.87
N ALA A 86 14.05 -22.65 5.85
CA ALA A 86 14.90 -23.32 6.81
C ALA A 86 14.30 -23.18 8.21
N THR A 87 14.49 -24.21 9.04
CA THR A 87 14.20 -24.13 10.48
C THR A 87 15.50 -24.08 11.26
N HIS A 88 15.54 -23.20 12.26
CA HIS A 88 16.66 -23.10 13.18
C HIS A 88 16.16 -22.94 14.61
N ASN A 89 16.94 -23.45 15.57
CA ASN A 89 16.64 -23.26 16.98
C ASN A 89 17.20 -21.92 17.42
N ASP A 90 16.32 -20.98 17.76
CA ASP A 90 16.67 -19.76 18.46
C ASP A 90 16.78 -20.10 19.96
N ASP A 91 17.99 -20.11 20.49
CA ASP A 91 18.27 -20.30 21.92
C ASP A 91 18.76 -18.98 22.51
N LEU A 92 17.97 -18.40 23.41
CA LEU A 92 18.29 -17.15 24.10
C LEU A 92 19.27 -17.35 25.27
N GLY A 93 19.90 -18.52 25.38
CA GLY A 93 20.84 -18.88 26.45
C GLY A 93 20.15 -19.14 27.79
N VAL A 94 18.81 -19.22 27.78
CA VAL A 94 17.99 -19.54 28.96
C VAL A 94 17.45 -20.97 28.81
N PRO A 95 17.60 -21.84 29.83
CA PRO A 95 17.05 -23.18 29.78
C PRO A 95 15.55 -23.17 29.46
N GLY A 96 15.16 -23.90 28.41
CA GLY A 96 13.78 -23.97 27.94
C GLY A 96 13.33 -22.82 27.02
N SER A 97 14.23 -21.91 26.64
CA SER A 97 13.94 -20.84 25.68
C SER A 97 14.10 -21.22 24.21
N SER A 98 14.62 -22.43 23.93
CA SER A 98 14.80 -22.90 22.56
C SER A 98 13.47 -22.92 21.82
N ARG A 99 13.37 -22.09 20.79
CA ARG A 99 12.21 -22.02 19.91
C ARG A 99 12.65 -22.33 18.49
N GLU A 100 11.90 -23.20 17.82
CA GLU A 100 12.07 -23.37 16.38
C GLU A 100 11.53 -22.12 15.66
N VAL A 101 12.42 -21.46 14.93
CA VAL A 101 12.13 -20.30 14.09
C VAL A 101 12.20 -20.73 12.63
N VAL A 102 11.24 -20.25 11.85
CA VAL A 102 11.14 -20.53 10.41
C VAL A 102 11.62 -19.30 9.65
N GLU A 103 12.51 -19.49 8.68
CA GLU A 103 12.98 -18.43 7.80
C GLU A 103 12.76 -18.83 6.33
N ILE A 104 12.07 -17.97 5.57
CA ILE A 104 11.95 -18.14 4.12
C ILE A 104 13.26 -17.73 3.46
N THR A 105 13.95 -18.69 2.85
CA THR A 105 15.22 -18.49 2.17
C THR A 105 15.02 -18.06 0.71
N ASN A 106 13.89 -18.45 0.12
CA ASN A 106 13.55 -18.12 -1.26
C ASN A 106 12.03 -17.99 -1.40
N LEU A 107 11.57 -16.95 -2.10
CA LEU A 107 10.16 -16.73 -2.41
C LEU A 107 10.01 -16.43 -3.90
N ALA A 108 9.19 -17.24 -4.57
CA ALA A 108 8.81 -17.05 -5.96
C ALA A 108 7.33 -16.68 -6.06
N ILE A 109 7.02 -15.63 -6.82
CA ILE A 109 5.65 -15.29 -7.23
C ILE A 109 5.37 -16.05 -8.53
N ASP A 110 4.53 -17.08 -8.46
CA ASP A 110 4.24 -17.94 -9.61
C ASP A 110 3.15 -17.32 -10.50
N ARG A 111 2.12 -16.75 -9.87
CA ARG A 111 0.95 -16.20 -10.56
C ARG A 111 0.20 -15.22 -9.68
N ILE A 112 -0.39 -14.18 -10.27
CA ILE A 112 -1.33 -13.29 -9.58
C ILE A 112 -2.67 -13.28 -10.31
N THR A 113 -3.77 -13.43 -9.57
CA THR A 113 -5.13 -13.36 -10.12
C THR A 113 -6.01 -12.40 -9.33
N SER A 114 -6.94 -11.71 -9.99
CA SER A 114 -8.04 -11.03 -9.29
C SER A 114 -8.99 -12.03 -8.64
N LEU A 115 -9.88 -11.56 -7.77
CA LEU A 115 -10.98 -12.37 -7.24
C LEU A 115 -11.89 -12.98 -8.33
N SER A 116 -11.91 -12.40 -9.53
CA SER A 116 -12.66 -12.91 -10.69
C SER A 116 -11.87 -13.90 -11.55
N GLY A 117 -10.60 -14.18 -11.20
CA GLY A 117 -9.73 -15.13 -11.89
C GLY A 117 -8.96 -14.56 -13.08
N HIS A 118 -8.98 -13.24 -13.31
CA HIS A 118 -8.15 -12.61 -14.35
C HIS A 118 -6.69 -12.57 -13.89
N GLU A 119 -5.76 -12.96 -14.76
CA GLU A 119 -4.33 -13.03 -14.46
C GLU A 119 -3.62 -11.69 -14.67
N TYR A 120 -2.65 -11.38 -13.81
CA TYR A 120 -1.88 -10.16 -13.86
C TYR A 120 -0.39 -10.48 -13.84
N ASN A 121 0.40 -9.64 -14.50
CA ASN A 121 1.85 -9.63 -14.31
C ASN A 121 2.18 -9.32 -12.85
N ASP A 122 3.36 -9.76 -12.42
CA ASP A 122 3.85 -9.44 -11.09
C ASP A 122 3.99 -7.92 -10.92
N PHE A 123 3.17 -7.38 -10.01
CA PHE A 123 3.18 -5.97 -9.61
C PHE A 123 3.72 -5.79 -8.19
N THR A 124 4.17 -6.88 -7.55
CA THR A 124 4.63 -6.85 -6.18
C THR A 124 5.97 -6.14 -6.08
N VAL A 125 6.16 -5.43 -4.97
CA VAL A 125 7.41 -4.74 -4.65
C VAL A 125 8.17 -5.46 -3.55
N SER A 126 9.39 -5.00 -3.24
CA SER A 126 10.21 -5.61 -2.19
C SER A 126 9.53 -5.66 -0.82
N GLU A 127 8.68 -4.68 -0.53
CA GLU A 127 7.93 -4.62 0.73
C GLU A 127 6.85 -5.72 0.79
N ASP A 128 6.16 -5.96 -0.33
CA ASP A 128 5.17 -7.03 -0.42
C ASP A 128 5.84 -8.40 -0.20
N HIS A 129 7.02 -8.63 -0.80
CA HIS A 129 7.80 -9.87 -0.59
C HIS A 129 8.17 -10.08 0.89
N ARG A 130 8.63 -9.02 1.57
CA ARG A 130 8.96 -9.09 3.01
C ARG A 130 7.74 -9.42 3.87
N ASN A 131 6.63 -8.76 3.57
CA ASN A 131 5.37 -8.99 4.28
C ASN A 131 4.85 -10.41 4.04
N ILE A 132 4.96 -10.92 2.81
CA ILE A 132 4.60 -12.30 2.46
C ILE A 132 5.48 -13.30 3.20
N ASN A 133 6.81 -13.11 3.22
CA ASN A 133 7.71 -13.99 3.98
C ASN A 133 7.32 -14.03 5.46
N THR A 134 7.22 -12.86 6.10
CA THR A 134 6.87 -12.75 7.53
C THR A 134 5.53 -13.43 7.83
N LEU A 135 4.56 -13.27 6.93
CA LEU A 135 3.24 -13.88 7.06
C LEU A 135 3.31 -15.42 6.97
N ILE A 136 4.08 -15.96 6.03
CA ILE A 136 4.28 -17.41 5.86
C ILE A 136 5.03 -17.98 7.06
N GLU A 137 6.16 -17.39 7.47
CA GLU A 137 6.98 -17.81 8.64
C GLU A 137 6.12 -17.88 9.89
N THR A 138 5.43 -16.78 10.21
CA THR A 138 4.55 -16.68 11.38
C THR A 138 3.46 -17.75 11.35
N HIS A 139 2.92 -18.09 10.17
CA HIS A 139 1.88 -19.09 10.05
C HIS A 139 2.41 -20.51 10.21
N ILE A 140 3.57 -20.84 9.63
CA ILE A 140 4.21 -22.15 9.80
C ILE A 140 4.56 -22.36 11.28
N GLU A 141 5.12 -21.35 11.94
CA GLU A 141 5.45 -21.40 13.37
C GLU A 141 4.21 -21.61 14.25
N LYS A 142 3.16 -20.79 14.07
CA LYS A 142 1.95 -20.86 14.91
C LYS A 142 1.17 -22.16 14.76
N ASN A 143 1.23 -22.78 13.59
CA ASN A 143 0.50 -24.00 13.30
C ASN A 143 1.38 -25.27 13.39
N HIS A 144 2.65 -25.13 13.80
CA HIS A 144 3.64 -26.20 13.87
C HIS A 144 3.72 -27.05 12.58
N LEU A 145 3.57 -26.40 11.42
CA LEU A 145 3.56 -27.10 10.13
C LEU A 145 4.95 -27.59 9.73
N GLY A 146 6.01 -26.93 10.21
CA GLY A 146 7.41 -27.26 9.91
C GLY A 146 7.85 -28.65 10.36
N GLY A 147 7.10 -29.28 11.28
CA GLY A 147 7.27 -30.68 11.66
C GLY A 147 8.56 -30.98 12.43
N VAL A 148 8.40 -31.16 13.75
CA VAL A 148 9.30 -31.95 14.61
C VAL A 148 9.01 -33.43 14.41
#